data_AF-A0A5D6YDE4-F1
#
_entry.id   AF-A0A5D6YDE4-F1
#
_cell.length_a   1.000
_cell.length_b   1.000
_cell.length_c   1.000
_cell.angle_alpha   90.00
_cell.angle_beta   90.00
_cell.angle_gamma   90.00
#
_symmetry.space_group_name_H-M   'P 1'
#
loop_
_entity.id
_entity.type
_entity.pdbx_description
1 polymer ?
#
loop_
_entity_poly.entity_id
_entity_poly.type
_entity_poly.pdbx_seq_one_letter_code
_entity_poly.pdbx_strand_id
1 'polypeptide(L)'
;MASSSATTRHAAHKRERPDDSAPVPTLNSKHLRNVTPAASLFSWRLPTAQPLKNSEQFLNEQLVHVASAAALGRSAVMRRLGLAGVSAPGAQGAGDGSTHIEDAHEDAVCQLDLVASVWAFVERQTAYTAAGKEKLQREKDEAERSLRGAMDLVSLLLYLREQELVRQNELSERMREVETDLQRKSHQVQTLTLELDASKQSLAQQESLLRAKELAFATERKVTQTEKKSLEVMVARLQGVETAFKAQLRRKDAEYERLRKNLQDSVTRVSKDQRGIAGAKPLNGVAERRRTAQLAQSRESQLTKHIMDNFERAKSELLFENEALVKGYDALQRQLELLASQYRKAAQLFLAKRAPDGQSDGLAELTSVPLDDFTPTAFQMPSKQHLPELIARSLGVLQSKLGQFEAAMRADLERAAQDNRGEAIGVLQQKLSEAQEIIAEQDQLLQASLINQPVGSLLEAKRGDQFADDLGRQQRELEQKQQHVDEERELLREQAMKLDQDRLEFETIQRHQTRVLAKRRIHCDDERRG
;
A
#
# COMPACT_ATOMS: atom_id res chain seq x y z
N MET A 1 39.33 28.12 -25.29
CA MET A 1 40.45 27.55 -24.51
C MET A 1 40.03 26.14 -24.14
N ALA A 2 40.39 25.16 -24.97
CA ALA A 2 41.59 24.31 -24.81
C ALA A 2 41.24 23.01 -24.07
N SER A 3 41.00 21.99 -24.89
CA SER A 3 41.32 20.55 -24.78
C SER A 3 41.84 19.98 -23.45
N SER A 4 41.23 18.86 -23.03
CA SER A 4 41.90 17.63 -22.53
C SER A 4 40.81 16.57 -22.32
N SER A 5 40.53 15.62 -23.23
CA SER A 5 41.24 14.34 -23.45
C SER A 5 41.90 13.75 -22.19
N ALA A 6 41.28 12.70 -21.64
CA ALA A 6 41.96 11.69 -20.83
C ALA A 6 41.25 10.34 -21.01
N THR A 7 41.94 9.47 -21.75
CA THR A 7 41.69 8.04 -21.95
C THR A 7 42.32 7.27 -20.79
N THR A 8 41.62 6.35 -20.10
CA THR A 8 42.30 5.25 -19.37
C THR A 8 41.42 4.01 -19.17
N ARG A 9 41.74 2.99 -19.99
CA ARG A 9 41.95 1.55 -19.72
C ARG A 9 40.90 0.70 -18.97
N HIS A 10 40.42 -0.29 -19.73
CA HIS A 10 40.23 -1.70 -19.39
C HIS A 10 40.78 -2.18 -18.04
N ALA A 11 39.87 -2.72 -17.22
CA ALA A 11 40.14 -3.82 -16.30
C ALA A 11 39.09 -4.90 -16.55
N ALA A 12 39.52 -5.98 -17.20
CA ALA A 12 38.73 -7.19 -17.42
C ALA A 12 38.68 -7.97 -16.10
N HIS A 13 37.53 -7.96 -15.42
CA HIS A 13 37.26 -8.93 -14.36
C HIS A 13 36.52 -10.13 -14.94
N LYS A 14 37.34 -11.15 -15.19
CA LYS A 14 37.02 -12.56 -15.37
C LYS A 14 36.19 -13.02 -14.16
N ARG A 15 34.88 -13.21 -14.32
CA ARG A 15 34.05 -13.95 -13.36
C ARG A 15 33.86 -15.36 -13.90
N GLU A 16 34.48 -16.28 -13.18
CA GLU A 16 34.41 -17.71 -13.34
C GLU A 16 32.96 -18.16 -13.16
N ARG A 17 32.46 -18.95 -14.12
CA ARG A 17 31.24 -19.73 -13.97
C ARG A 17 31.56 -20.92 -13.05
N PRO A 18 30.78 -21.19 -12.00
CA PRO A 18 30.73 -22.54 -11.45
C PRO A 18 29.84 -23.40 -12.34
N ASP A 19 30.47 -24.34 -13.03
CA ASP A 19 29.83 -25.54 -13.56
C ASP A 19 29.28 -26.36 -12.38
N ASP A 20 27.96 -26.39 -12.22
CA ASP A 20 27.25 -27.40 -11.44
C ASP A 20 26.26 -28.13 -12.36
N SER A 21 26.82 -28.91 -13.28
CA SER A 21 26.10 -29.95 -13.99
C SER A 21 25.93 -31.15 -13.06
N ALA A 22 24.84 -31.18 -12.27
CA ALA A 22 24.37 -32.40 -11.65
C ALA A 22 23.61 -33.24 -12.71
N PRO A 23 23.97 -34.52 -12.91
CA PRO A 23 23.30 -35.38 -13.88
C PRO A 23 21.93 -35.79 -13.33
N VAL A 24 20.86 -35.34 -13.98
CA VAL A 24 19.53 -35.93 -13.82
C VAL A 24 19.59 -37.37 -14.33
N PRO A 25 19.17 -38.38 -13.55
CA PRO A 25 19.12 -39.74 -14.04
C PRO A 25 17.97 -39.87 -15.04
N THR A 26 18.30 -39.80 -16.33
CA THR A 26 17.44 -40.31 -17.40
C THR A 26 17.28 -41.81 -17.19
N LEU A 27 16.13 -42.21 -16.66
CA LEU A 27 15.65 -43.58 -16.74
C LEU A 27 15.53 -43.96 -18.21
N ASN A 28 16.50 -44.77 -18.67
CA ASN A 28 16.51 -45.40 -19.98
C ASN A 28 15.30 -46.35 -20.12
N SER A 29 14.17 -45.82 -20.59
CA SER A 29 13.10 -46.64 -21.18
C SER A 29 13.47 -47.01 -22.62
N LYS A 30 14.51 -47.86 -22.74
CA LYS A 30 15.02 -48.36 -24.02
C LYS A 30 15.02 -49.89 -24.07
N HIS A 31 14.00 -50.55 -23.54
CA HIS A 31 13.72 -51.95 -23.87
C HIS A 31 12.22 -52.17 -23.85
N LEU A 32 11.57 -51.96 -25.01
CA LEU A 32 10.28 -52.54 -25.42
C LEU A 32 9.86 -51.91 -26.77
N ARG A 33 10.73 -51.98 -27.77
CA ARG A 33 10.34 -51.74 -29.17
C ARG A 33 11.11 -52.73 -30.03
N ASN A 34 10.51 -53.91 -30.21
CA ASN A 34 10.71 -54.76 -31.37
C ASN A 34 9.68 -55.91 -31.30
N VAL A 35 8.41 -55.56 -31.55
CA VAL A 35 7.45 -56.50 -32.15
C VAL A 35 6.71 -55.73 -33.24
N THR A 36 6.86 -56.23 -34.44
CA THR A 36 6.25 -55.76 -35.69
C THR A 36 4.72 -55.67 -35.55
N PRO A 37 4.06 -54.59 -36.02
CA PRO A 37 2.63 -54.43 -35.86
C PRO A 37 1.91 -55.22 -36.97
N ALA A 38 1.48 -56.44 -36.66
CA ALA A 38 0.27 -56.96 -37.29
C ALA A 38 -0.91 -56.30 -36.57
N ALA A 39 -1.68 -55.51 -37.33
CA ALA A 39 -2.80 -54.72 -36.83
C ALA A 39 -3.80 -55.57 -36.02
N SER A 40 -3.67 -55.55 -34.69
CA SER A 40 -4.79 -55.83 -33.80
C SER A 40 -5.59 -54.54 -33.68
N LEU A 41 -6.84 -54.57 -34.13
CA LEU A 41 -7.80 -53.46 -33.99
C LEU A 41 -8.10 -53.09 -32.52
N PHE A 42 -7.55 -53.84 -31.56
CA PHE A 42 -7.73 -53.66 -30.12
C PHE A 42 -6.38 -53.82 -29.40
N SER A 43 -5.89 -52.75 -28.79
CA SER A 43 -4.61 -52.72 -28.06
C SER A 43 -4.54 -53.69 -26.88
N TRP A 44 -5.68 -54.15 -26.38
CA TRP A 44 -5.81 -55.07 -25.24
C TRP A 44 -5.90 -56.55 -25.63
N ARG A 45 -6.10 -56.90 -26.91
CA ARG A 45 -6.20 -58.31 -27.32
C ARG A 45 -4.83 -58.97 -27.41
N LEU A 46 -4.70 -60.17 -26.83
CA LEU A 46 -3.44 -60.90 -26.86
C LEU A 46 -3.18 -61.47 -28.27
N PRO A 47 -1.93 -61.45 -28.76
CA PRO A 47 -1.62 -61.94 -30.10
C PRO A 47 -2.02 -63.40 -30.30
N THR A 48 -3.05 -63.64 -31.12
CA THR A 48 -3.16 -64.74 -32.11
C THR A 48 -2.28 -66.00 -31.96
N ALA A 49 -0.99 -65.79 -32.25
CA ALA A 49 0.00 -66.83 -32.42
C ALA A 49 0.91 -67.04 -31.19
N GLN A 50 0.71 -66.28 -30.11
CA GLN A 50 1.51 -66.38 -28.89
C GLN A 50 1.12 -67.64 -28.10
N PRO A 51 2.10 -68.43 -27.61
CA PRO A 51 1.82 -69.58 -26.76
C PRO A 51 1.24 -69.12 -25.42
N LEU A 52 0.29 -69.89 -24.90
CA LEU A 52 -0.48 -69.56 -23.68
C LEU A 52 0.42 -69.19 -22.48
N LYS A 53 1.53 -69.90 -22.28
CA LYS A 53 2.47 -69.64 -21.18
C LYS A 53 3.11 -68.24 -21.26
N ASN A 54 3.43 -67.77 -22.47
CA ASN A 54 4.00 -66.44 -22.64
C ASN A 54 2.93 -65.36 -22.47
N SER A 55 1.68 -65.64 -22.87
CA SER A 55 0.56 -64.75 -22.63
C SER A 55 0.24 -64.62 -21.13
N GLU A 56 0.39 -65.71 -20.37
CA GLU A 56 0.17 -65.73 -18.92
C GLU A 56 1.26 -64.95 -18.17
N GLN A 57 2.53 -65.14 -18.56
CA GLN A 57 3.64 -64.34 -18.03
C GLN A 57 3.42 -62.84 -18.28
N PHE A 58 3.02 -62.47 -19.49
CA PHE A 58 2.71 -61.07 -19.82
C PHE A 58 1.57 -60.52 -18.94
N LEU A 59 0.48 -61.28 -18.75
CA LEU A 59 -0.62 -60.84 -17.88
C LEU A 59 -0.17 -60.67 -16.43
N ASN A 60 0.69 -61.56 -15.91
CA ASN A 60 1.23 -61.46 -14.56
C ASN A 60 2.11 -60.21 -14.39
N GLU A 61 2.97 -59.91 -15.36
CA GLU A 61 3.77 -58.67 -15.37
C GLU A 61 2.87 -57.41 -15.36
N GLN A 62 1.81 -57.41 -16.17
CA GLN A 62 0.83 -56.32 -16.18
C GLN A 62 0.05 -56.21 -14.86
N LEU A 63 -0.28 -57.34 -14.24
CA LEU A 63 -1.01 -57.37 -12.97
C LEU A 63 -0.18 -56.75 -11.84
N VAL A 64 1.12 -57.05 -11.78
CA VAL A 64 2.07 -56.43 -10.84
C VAL A 64 2.18 -54.92 -11.08
N HIS A 65 2.26 -54.48 -12.33
CA HIS A 65 2.31 -53.06 -12.68
C HIS A 65 1.04 -52.31 -12.24
N VAL A 66 -0.14 -52.86 -12.49
CA VAL A 66 -1.41 -52.25 -12.09
C VAL A 66 -1.60 -52.29 -10.58
N ALA A 67 -1.17 -53.36 -9.90
CA ALA A 67 -1.25 -53.48 -8.44
C ALA A 67 -0.37 -52.44 -7.74
N SER A 68 0.88 -52.29 -8.18
CA SER A 68 1.80 -51.28 -7.65
C SER A 68 1.30 -49.84 -7.89
N ALA A 69 0.78 -49.54 -9.07
CA ALA A 69 0.16 -48.25 -9.37
C ALA A 69 -1.07 -47.97 -8.48
N ALA A 70 -1.89 -48.99 -8.21
CA ALA A 70 -3.04 -48.87 -7.32
C ALA A 70 -2.65 -48.69 -5.85
N ALA A 71 -1.57 -49.34 -5.38
CA ALA A 71 -1.05 -49.19 -4.03
C ALA A 71 -0.55 -47.77 -3.76
N LEU A 72 0.19 -47.19 -4.72
CA LEU A 72 0.65 -45.79 -4.66
C LEU A 72 -0.52 -44.81 -4.58
N GLY A 73 -1.59 -45.05 -5.35
CA GLY A 73 -2.82 -44.27 -5.28
C GLY A 73 -3.51 -44.31 -3.91
N ARG A 74 -3.62 -45.51 -3.30
CA ARG A 74 -4.23 -45.69 -1.96
C ARG A 74 -3.43 -45.01 -0.85
N SER A 75 -2.11 -45.11 -0.89
CA SER A 75 -1.21 -44.42 0.06
C SER A 75 -1.35 -42.89 0.00
N ALA A 76 -1.52 -42.34 -1.20
CA ALA A 76 -1.72 -40.90 -1.38
C ALA A 76 -3.07 -40.42 -0.81
N VAL A 77 -4.14 -41.21 -0.98
CA VAL A 77 -5.48 -40.89 -0.45
C VAL A 77 -5.51 -41.00 1.08
N MET A 78 -4.91 -42.04 1.67
CA MET A 78 -4.80 -42.20 3.13
C MET A 78 -4.06 -41.04 3.81
N ARG A 79 -2.98 -40.55 3.19
CA ARG A 79 -2.25 -39.36 3.68
C ARG A 79 -3.10 -38.09 3.59
N ARG A 80 -3.91 -37.92 2.54
CA ARG A 80 -4.82 -36.78 2.37
C ARG A 80 -5.92 -36.70 3.42
N LEU A 81 -6.46 -37.84 3.85
CA LEU A 81 -7.50 -37.89 4.88
C LEU A 81 -6.95 -37.74 6.31
N GLY A 82 -5.64 -37.55 6.48
CA GLY A 82 -5.01 -37.50 7.80
C GLY A 82 -5.06 -38.83 8.56
N LEU A 83 -5.42 -39.93 7.88
CA LEU A 83 -5.57 -41.26 8.47
C LEU A 83 -4.25 -42.04 8.51
N ALA A 84 -3.17 -41.50 7.94
CA ALA A 84 -1.84 -42.11 7.90
C ALA A 84 -1.18 -42.34 9.28
N GLY A 85 -1.84 -42.00 10.39
CA GLY A 85 -1.37 -42.24 11.76
C GLY A 85 -2.39 -42.89 12.70
N VAL A 86 -3.60 -43.20 12.24
CA VAL A 86 -4.61 -43.86 13.10
C VAL A 86 -4.39 -45.37 13.05
N SER A 87 -3.29 -45.80 13.66
CA SER A 87 -3.21 -47.16 14.17
C SER A 87 -4.32 -47.30 15.20
N ALA A 88 -5.18 -48.32 15.06
CA ALA A 88 -6.23 -48.60 16.02
C ALA A 88 -5.69 -48.55 17.46
N PRO A 89 -6.40 -47.94 18.43
CA PRO A 89 -5.95 -47.91 19.82
C PRO A 89 -6.03 -49.32 20.39
N GLY A 90 -4.91 -50.05 20.33
CA GLY A 90 -4.83 -51.43 20.82
C GLY A 90 -3.53 -52.18 20.52
N ALA A 91 -2.69 -51.73 19.57
CA ALA A 91 -1.48 -52.44 19.18
C ALA A 91 -0.20 -51.63 19.49
N GLN A 92 0.03 -51.34 20.77
CA GLN A 92 1.36 -50.96 21.26
C GLN A 92 1.93 -52.14 22.04
N GLY A 93 2.71 -52.97 21.36
CA GLY A 93 3.49 -54.01 22.03
C GLY A 93 3.80 -55.22 21.17
N ALA A 94 4.70 -55.08 20.19
CA ALA A 94 5.71 -56.09 19.83
C ALA A 94 6.43 -55.63 18.56
N GLY A 95 7.74 -55.80 18.55
CA GLY A 95 8.64 -55.25 17.53
C GLY A 95 8.56 -55.91 16.15
N ASP A 96 8.89 -55.11 15.15
CA ASP A 96 9.96 -55.37 14.17
C ASP A 96 9.88 -56.62 13.27
N GLY A 97 8.69 -57.15 12.99
CA GLY A 97 8.56 -58.31 12.07
C GLY A 97 7.34 -58.34 11.15
N SER A 98 6.44 -57.35 11.18
CA SER A 98 5.10 -57.49 10.56
C SER A 98 4.97 -56.97 9.13
N THR A 99 5.92 -56.19 8.59
CA THR A 99 5.80 -55.66 7.21
C THR A 99 6.04 -56.72 6.14
N HIS A 100 6.78 -57.79 6.45
CA HIS A 100 7.10 -58.83 5.46
C HIS A 100 5.94 -59.78 5.11
N ILE A 101 4.87 -59.84 5.91
CA ILE A 101 3.74 -60.75 5.67
C ILE A 101 2.73 -60.14 4.69
N GLU A 102 2.57 -58.81 4.66
CA GLU A 102 1.66 -58.13 3.74
C GLU A 102 2.20 -58.13 2.31
N ASP A 103 3.49 -57.85 2.12
CA ASP A 103 4.15 -57.88 0.80
C ASP A 103 4.11 -59.29 0.17
N ALA A 104 4.29 -60.34 0.97
CA ALA A 104 4.25 -61.72 0.51
C ALA A 104 2.84 -62.17 0.07
N HIS A 105 1.79 -61.59 0.65
CA HIS A 105 0.42 -61.84 0.23
C HIS A 105 0.03 -61.04 -1.02
N GLU A 106 0.55 -59.82 -1.21
CA GLU A 106 0.35 -59.05 -2.43
C GLU A 106 1.02 -59.70 -3.65
N ASP A 107 2.23 -60.26 -3.48
CA ASP A 107 2.95 -60.99 -4.53
C ASP A 107 2.24 -62.29 -4.93
N ALA A 108 1.59 -62.97 -3.98
CA ALA A 108 0.81 -64.18 -4.24
C ALA A 108 -0.53 -63.90 -4.96
N VAL A 109 -1.11 -62.71 -4.78
CA VAL A 109 -2.34 -62.27 -5.46
C VAL A 109 -2.06 -61.85 -6.92
N CYS A 110 -0.80 -61.55 -7.24
CA CYS A 110 -0.40 -61.08 -8.57
C CYS A 110 0.03 -62.20 -9.55
N GLN A 111 -0.23 -63.48 -9.22
CA GLN A 111 0.13 -64.61 -10.06
C GLN A 111 -1.11 -65.38 -10.55
N LEU A 112 -1.36 -65.32 -11.85
CA LEU A 112 -2.27 -66.20 -12.57
C LEU A 112 -1.51 -67.50 -12.88
N ASP A 113 -2.06 -68.63 -12.43
CA ASP A 113 -1.63 -69.98 -12.80
C ASP A 113 -2.78 -70.73 -13.50
N LEU A 114 -3.37 -70.07 -14.49
CA LEU A 114 -4.50 -70.57 -15.27
C LEU A 114 -4.05 -71.71 -16.20
N VAL A 115 -2.87 -71.60 -16.79
CA VAL A 115 -2.38 -72.58 -17.77
C VAL A 115 -2.09 -73.91 -17.09
N ALA A 116 -1.36 -73.93 -15.97
CA ALA A 116 -1.06 -75.18 -15.28
C ALA A 116 -2.32 -75.80 -14.65
N SER A 117 -3.21 -74.98 -14.08
CA SER A 117 -4.47 -75.44 -13.47
C SER A 117 -5.42 -76.09 -14.49
N VAL A 118 -5.58 -75.49 -15.68
CA VAL A 118 -6.44 -76.03 -16.74
C VAL A 118 -5.83 -77.28 -17.35
N TRP A 119 -4.51 -77.32 -17.57
CA TRP A 119 -3.86 -78.54 -18.07
C TRP A 119 -3.95 -79.70 -17.09
N ALA A 120 -3.74 -79.46 -15.78
CA ALA A 120 -3.92 -80.48 -14.76
C ALA A 120 -5.36 -81.00 -14.70
N PHE A 121 -6.36 -80.14 -14.96
CA PHE A 121 -7.76 -80.54 -15.02
C PHE A 121 -8.10 -81.37 -16.26
N VAL A 122 -7.64 -80.94 -17.45
CA VAL A 122 -7.84 -81.67 -18.72
C VAL A 122 -7.15 -83.04 -18.66
N GLU A 123 -5.93 -83.11 -18.14
CA GLU A 123 -5.21 -84.38 -17.92
C GLU A 123 -5.93 -85.31 -16.94
N ARG A 124 -6.49 -84.77 -15.84
CA ARG A 124 -7.30 -85.57 -14.91
C ARG A 124 -8.59 -86.07 -15.54
N GLN A 125 -9.35 -85.24 -16.26
CA GLN A 125 -10.59 -85.66 -16.89
C GLN A 125 -10.37 -86.72 -17.98
N THR A 126 -9.28 -86.59 -18.72
CA THR A 126 -8.97 -87.47 -19.84
C THR A 126 -8.35 -88.80 -19.39
N ALA A 127 -7.63 -88.83 -18.26
CA ALA A 127 -7.14 -90.06 -17.63
C ALA A 127 -8.27 -91.05 -17.25
N TYR A 128 -9.50 -90.58 -17.06
CA TYR A 128 -10.68 -91.42 -16.78
C TYR A 128 -11.39 -91.96 -18.03
N THR A 129 -11.03 -91.52 -19.25
CA THR A 129 -11.66 -91.99 -20.48
C THR A 129 -10.61 -92.58 -21.43
N ALA A 130 -10.67 -93.89 -21.67
CA ALA A 130 -9.81 -94.59 -22.65
C ALA A 130 -10.21 -94.26 -24.11
N ALA A 131 -10.54 -93.01 -24.40
CA ALA A 131 -10.94 -92.53 -25.72
C ALA A 131 -9.70 -92.11 -26.52
N GLY A 132 -9.68 -92.47 -27.81
CA GLY A 132 -8.52 -92.32 -28.69
C GLY A 132 -7.94 -90.91 -28.76
N LYS A 133 -6.64 -90.84 -29.11
CA LYS A 133 -5.81 -89.62 -29.19
C LYS A 133 -6.48 -88.42 -29.90
N GLU A 134 -7.37 -88.66 -30.85
CA GLU A 134 -8.11 -87.58 -31.54
C GLU A 134 -9.14 -86.87 -30.65
N LYS A 135 -9.82 -87.57 -29.74
CA LYS A 135 -10.79 -86.96 -28.84
C LYS A 135 -10.08 -86.06 -27.81
N LEU A 136 -8.95 -86.54 -27.30
CA LEU A 136 -8.05 -85.79 -26.42
C LEU A 136 -7.59 -84.48 -27.08
N GLN A 137 -7.18 -84.54 -28.35
CA GLN A 137 -6.71 -83.35 -29.07
C GLN A 137 -7.85 -82.34 -29.27
N ARG A 138 -9.08 -82.78 -29.57
CA ARG A 138 -10.22 -81.85 -29.72
C ARG A 138 -10.58 -81.16 -28.40
N GLU A 139 -10.59 -81.89 -27.28
CA GLU A 139 -10.82 -81.34 -25.94
C GLU A 139 -9.69 -80.37 -25.54
N LYS A 140 -8.44 -80.68 -25.92
CA LYS A 140 -7.28 -79.81 -25.75
C LYS A 140 -7.44 -78.49 -26.51
N ASP A 141 -7.80 -78.55 -27.79
CA ASP A 141 -7.96 -77.37 -28.66
C ASP A 141 -9.16 -76.50 -28.23
N GLU A 142 -10.19 -77.10 -27.64
CA GLU A 142 -11.35 -76.39 -27.08
C GLU A 142 -11.04 -75.71 -25.74
N ALA A 143 -10.34 -76.41 -24.84
CA ALA A 143 -9.85 -75.85 -23.59
C ALA A 143 -8.88 -74.69 -23.84
N GLU A 144 -7.98 -74.82 -24.82
CA GLU A 144 -7.06 -73.76 -25.22
C GLU A 144 -7.82 -72.53 -25.77
N ARG A 145 -8.83 -72.72 -26.63
CA ARG A 145 -9.68 -71.62 -27.12
C ARG A 145 -10.42 -70.90 -25.99
N SER A 146 -11.00 -71.66 -25.05
CA SER A 146 -11.70 -71.11 -23.89
C SER A 146 -10.75 -70.32 -22.97
N LEU A 147 -9.59 -70.89 -22.67
CA LEU A 147 -8.56 -70.26 -21.86
C LEU A 147 -8.06 -68.96 -22.52
N ARG A 148 -7.89 -68.95 -23.84
CA ARG A 148 -7.54 -67.74 -24.60
C ARG A 148 -8.59 -66.63 -24.44
N GLY A 149 -9.88 -66.99 -24.52
CA GLY A 149 -10.98 -66.05 -24.28
C GLY A 149 -10.98 -65.48 -22.86
N ALA A 150 -10.67 -66.31 -21.86
CA ALA A 150 -10.52 -65.85 -20.47
C ALA A 150 -9.32 -64.91 -20.30
N MET A 151 -8.17 -65.22 -20.92
CA MET A 151 -6.97 -64.39 -20.88
C MET A 151 -7.18 -63.04 -21.59
N ASP A 152 -7.90 -63.01 -22.72
CA ASP A 152 -8.29 -61.77 -23.40
C ASP A 152 -9.20 -60.90 -22.51
N LEU A 153 -10.10 -61.52 -21.73
CA LEU A 153 -10.95 -60.80 -20.78
C LEU A 153 -10.14 -60.24 -19.60
N VAL A 154 -9.18 -61.00 -19.07
CA VAL A 154 -8.25 -60.51 -18.04
C VAL A 154 -7.43 -59.33 -18.59
N SER A 155 -6.91 -59.44 -19.80
CA SER A 155 -6.19 -58.37 -20.49
C SER A 155 -7.03 -57.10 -20.62
N LEU A 156 -8.31 -57.24 -21.01
CA LEU A 156 -9.24 -56.12 -21.08
C LEU A 156 -9.47 -55.46 -19.71
N LEU A 157 -9.66 -56.27 -18.66
CA LEU A 157 -9.87 -55.75 -17.30
C LEU A 157 -8.64 -55.01 -16.77
N LEU A 158 -7.44 -55.52 -17.02
CA LEU A 158 -6.17 -54.85 -16.66
C LEU A 158 -6.04 -53.52 -17.40
N TYR A 159 -6.30 -53.52 -18.71
CA TYR A 159 -6.28 -52.31 -19.52
C TYR A 159 -7.27 -51.24 -19.02
N LEU A 160 -8.52 -51.64 -18.73
CA LEU A 160 -9.53 -50.72 -18.19
C LEU A 160 -9.13 -50.20 -16.81
N ARG A 161 -8.50 -51.04 -15.97
CA ARG A 161 -8.01 -50.63 -14.66
C ARG A 161 -6.85 -49.65 -14.75
N GLU A 162 -5.92 -49.86 -15.67
CA GLU A 162 -4.81 -48.94 -15.93
C GLU A 162 -5.33 -47.58 -16.40
N GLN A 163 -6.26 -47.54 -17.36
CA GLN A 163 -6.88 -46.29 -17.81
C GLN A 163 -7.60 -45.56 -16.67
N GLU A 164 -8.32 -46.28 -15.81
CA GLU A 164 -8.98 -45.69 -14.66
C GLU A 164 -7.98 -45.12 -13.65
N LEU A 165 -6.84 -45.79 -13.42
CA LEU A 165 -5.77 -45.26 -12.56
C LEU A 165 -5.14 -43.98 -13.14
N VAL A 166 -4.91 -43.94 -14.46
CA VAL A 166 -4.42 -42.73 -15.14
C VAL A 166 -5.41 -41.58 -14.97
N ARG A 167 -6.69 -41.81 -15.25
CA ARG A 167 -7.76 -40.81 -15.07
C ARG A 167 -7.87 -40.35 -13.62
N GLN A 168 -7.74 -41.26 -12.66
CA GLN A 168 -7.76 -40.95 -11.24
C GLN A 168 -6.56 -40.07 -10.83
N ASN A 169 -5.37 -40.35 -11.37
CA ASN A 169 -4.18 -39.53 -11.14
C ASN A 169 -4.36 -38.12 -11.72
N GLU A 170 -4.81 -37.98 -12.97
CA GLU A 170 -5.11 -36.69 -13.59
C GLU A 170 -6.11 -35.87 -12.77
N LEU A 171 -7.19 -36.50 -12.29
CA LEU A 171 -8.15 -35.85 -11.41
C LEU A 171 -7.52 -35.43 -10.08
N SER A 172 -6.63 -36.24 -9.51
CA SER A 172 -5.94 -35.91 -8.27
C SER A 172 -5.00 -34.71 -8.43
N GLU A 173 -4.33 -34.59 -9.58
CA GLU A 173 -3.45 -33.47 -9.92
C GLU A 173 -4.26 -32.19 -10.12
N ARG A 174 -5.35 -32.24 -10.91
CA ARG A 174 -6.26 -31.10 -11.06
C ARG A 174 -6.86 -30.65 -9.72
N MET A 175 -7.21 -31.59 -8.84
CA MET A 175 -7.66 -31.24 -7.49
C MET A 175 -6.55 -30.55 -6.68
N ARG A 176 -5.28 -30.96 -6.79
CA ARG A 176 -4.15 -30.25 -6.14
C ARG A 176 -4.01 -28.83 -6.66
N GLU A 177 -4.07 -28.64 -7.97
CA GLU A 177 -3.97 -27.31 -8.58
C GLU A 177 -5.09 -26.39 -8.04
N VAL A 178 -6.34 -26.86 -8.07
CA VAL A 178 -7.49 -26.12 -7.54
C VAL A 178 -7.36 -25.86 -6.03
N GLU A 179 -6.87 -26.81 -5.23
CA GLU A 179 -6.58 -26.62 -3.80
C GLU A 179 -5.53 -25.52 -3.58
N THR A 180 -4.45 -25.51 -4.36
CA THR A 180 -3.40 -24.47 -4.24
C THR A 180 -3.91 -23.10 -4.66
N ASP A 181 -4.72 -23.01 -5.71
CA ASP A 181 -5.33 -21.75 -6.14
C ASP A 181 -6.35 -21.25 -5.12
N LEU A 182 -7.14 -22.14 -4.52
CA LEU A 182 -8.04 -21.81 -3.42
C LEU A 182 -7.27 -21.22 -2.23
N GLN A 183 -6.13 -21.82 -1.84
CA GLN A 183 -5.28 -21.29 -0.77
C GLN A 183 -4.72 -19.90 -1.12
N ARG A 184 -4.22 -19.70 -2.34
CA ARG A 184 -3.74 -18.39 -2.81
C ARG A 184 -4.86 -17.34 -2.76
N LYS A 185 -6.06 -17.67 -3.24
CA LYS A 185 -7.23 -16.78 -3.19
C LYS A 185 -7.68 -16.50 -1.77
N SER A 186 -7.63 -17.49 -0.88
CA SER A 186 -7.92 -17.31 0.54
C SER A 186 -6.97 -16.30 1.19
N HIS A 187 -5.66 -16.43 0.94
CA HIS A 187 -4.67 -15.45 1.42
C HIS A 187 -4.90 -14.06 0.82
N GLN A 188 -5.21 -13.97 -0.48
CA GLN A 188 -5.52 -12.69 -1.14
C GLN A 188 -6.72 -11.99 -0.49
N VAL A 189 -7.80 -12.73 -0.20
CA VAL A 189 -8.98 -12.20 0.51
C VAL A 189 -8.63 -11.73 1.92
N GLN A 190 -7.80 -12.48 2.65
CA GLN A 190 -7.33 -12.06 3.99
C GLN A 190 -6.53 -10.74 3.92
N THR A 191 -5.60 -10.62 2.97
CA THR A 191 -4.82 -9.38 2.77
C THR A 191 -5.72 -8.20 2.43
N LEU A 192 -6.64 -8.35 1.47
CA LEU A 192 -7.58 -7.29 1.10
C LEU A 192 -8.51 -6.90 2.25
N THR A 193 -8.88 -7.84 3.11
CA THR A 193 -9.69 -7.56 4.32
C THR A 193 -8.91 -6.69 5.30
N LEU A 194 -7.63 -6.99 5.54
CA LEU A 194 -6.77 -6.18 6.41
C LEU A 194 -6.54 -4.77 5.84
N GLU A 195 -6.34 -4.64 4.53
CA GLU A 195 -6.18 -3.35 3.85
C GLU A 195 -7.47 -2.51 3.92
N LEU A 196 -8.64 -3.14 3.77
CA LEU A 196 -9.94 -2.49 3.91
C LEU A 196 -10.13 -1.95 5.32
N ASP A 197 -9.81 -2.75 6.34
CA ASP A 197 -9.96 -2.33 7.74
C ASP A 197 -8.97 -1.22 8.11
N ALA A 198 -7.73 -1.28 7.61
CA ALA A 198 -6.75 -0.19 7.76
C ALA A 198 -7.24 1.12 7.09
N SER A 199 -7.83 1.02 5.90
CA SER A 199 -8.39 2.16 5.18
C SER A 199 -9.58 2.77 5.92
N LYS A 200 -10.48 1.95 6.47
CA LYS A 200 -11.59 2.40 7.31
C LYS A 200 -11.10 3.15 8.55
N GLN A 201 -10.07 2.63 9.23
CA GLN A 201 -9.47 3.30 10.40
C GLN A 201 -8.84 4.65 10.02
N SER A 202 -8.10 4.71 8.90
CA SER A 202 -7.53 5.96 8.39
C SER A 202 -8.62 6.99 8.07
N LEU A 203 -9.70 6.58 7.41
CA LEU A 203 -10.83 7.45 7.10
C LEU A 203 -11.50 7.98 8.37
N ALA A 204 -11.76 7.13 9.36
CA ALA A 204 -12.31 7.54 10.64
C ALA A 204 -11.40 8.55 11.39
N GLN A 205 -10.08 8.37 11.31
CA GLN A 205 -9.11 9.33 11.87
C GLN A 205 -9.17 10.68 11.14
N GLN A 206 -9.22 10.69 9.80
CA GLN A 206 -9.34 11.92 9.02
C GLN A 206 -10.65 12.66 9.30
N GLU A 207 -11.77 11.95 9.39
CA GLU A 207 -13.06 12.55 9.78
C GLU A 207 -13.00 13.18 11.17
N SER A 208 -12.39 12.51 12.15
CA SER A 208 -12.24 13.06 13.50
C SER A 208 -11.41 14.34 13.50
N LEU A 209 -10.35 14.39 12.69
CA LEU A 209 -9.49 15.56 12.53
C LEU A 209 -10.22 16.71 11.85
N LEU A 210 -11.03 16.43 10.81
CA LEU A 210 -11.86 17.43 10.16
C LEU A 210 -12.91 18.00 11.12
N ARG A 211 -13.61 17.16 11.88
CA ARG A 211 -14.55 17.61 12.93
C ARG A 211 -13.87 18.48 13.98
N ALA A 212 -12.65 18.11 14.41
CA ALA A 212 -11.87 18.92 15.35
C ALA A 212 -11.51 20.31 14.76
N LYS A 213 -11.11 20.36 13.48
CA LYS A 213 -10.84 21.62 12.76
C LYS A 213 -12.10 22.48 12.58
N GLU A 214 -13.23 21.87 12.24
CA GLU A 214 -14.52 22.56 12.12
C GLU A 214 -14.94 23.21 13.45
N LEU A 215 -14.78 22.50 14.56
CA LEU A 215 -15.00 23.03 15.89
C LEU A 215 -14.05 24.19 16.21
N ALA A 216 -12.75 24.05 15.89
CA ALA A 216 -11.78 25.12 16.08
C ALA A 216 -12.17 26.39 15.30
N PHE A 217 -12.50 26.28 14.01
CA PHE A 217 -12.97 27.41 13.21
C PHE A 217 -14.27 28.02 13.73
N ALA A 218 -15.19 27.22 14.25
CA ALA A 218 -16.40 27.73 14.89
C ALA A 218 -16.08 28.56 16.15
N THR A 219 -15.08 28.17 16.93
CA THR A 219 -14.62 28.94 18.10
C THR A 219 -13.92 30.24 17.68
N GLU A 220 -13.02 30.20 16.70
CA GLU A 220 -12.35 31.40 16.17
C GLU A 220 -13.35 32.40 15.58
N ARG A 221 -14.37 31.92 14.86
CA ARG A 221 -15.45 32.78 14.35
C ARG A 221 -16.23 33.47 15.49
N LYS A 222 -16.46 32.79 16.62
CA LYS A 222 -17.09 33.41 17.79
C LYS A 222 -16.18 34.46 18.41
N VAL A 223 -14.89 34.17 18.57
CA VAL A 223 -13.89 35.11 19.13
C VAL A 223 -13.81 36.37 18.26
N THR A 224 -13.58 36.21 16.95
CA THR A 224 -13.53 37.33 16.00
C THR A 224 -14.83 38.13 15.96
N GLN A 225 -16.00 37.49 16.12
CA GLN A 225 -17.29 38.19 16.25
C GLN A 225 -17.36 39.02 17.54
N THR A 226 -16.85 38.52 18.66
CA THR A 226 -16.80 39.29 19.92
C THR A 226 -15.83 40.47 19.85
N GLU A 227 -14.67 40.28 19.22
CA GLU A 227 -13.69 41.35 18.96
C GLU A 227 -14.25 42.42 18.02
N LYS A 228 -14.97 42.00 16.96
CA LYS A 228 -15.66 42.95 16.08
C LYS A 228 -16.63 43.83 16.87
N LYS A 229 -17.46 43.25 17.73
CA LYS A 229 -18.41 43.99 18.57
C LYS A 229 -17.69 44.93 19.56
N SER A 230 -16.57 44.51 20.14
CA SER A 230 -15.81 45.37 21.07
C SER A 230 -15.15 46.55 20.34
N LEU A 231 -14.63 46.34 19.12
CA LEU A 231 -14.12 47.38 18.24
C LEU A 231 -15.22 48.37 17.84
N GLU A 232 -16.42 47.90 17.48
CA GLU A 232 -17.56 48.76 17.17
C GLU A 232 -17.91 49.68 18.36
N VAL A 233 -17.91 49.16 19.59
CA VAL A 233 -18.13 49.96 20.81
C VAL A 233 -17.01 51.00 21.02
N MET A 234 -15.75 50.63 20.78
CA MET A 234 -14.62 51.56 20.90
C MET A 234 -14.68 52.68 19.85
N VAL A 235 -15.06 52.36 18.60
CA VAL A 235 -15.27 53.36 17.54
C VAL A 235 -16.35 54.35 17.94
N ALA A 236 -17.49 53.88 18.45
CA ALA A 236 -18.56 54.77 18.93
C ALA A 236 -18.08 55.67 20.09
N ARG A 237 -17.27 55.13 21.01
CA ARG A 237 -16.68 55.90 22.11
C ARG A 237 -15.72 56.98 21.59
N LEU A 238 -14.85 56.65 20.63
CA LEU A 238 -13.91 57.59 20.02
C LEU A 238 -14.64 58.71 19.27
N GLN A 239 -15.72 58.40 18.55
CA GLN A 239 -16.58 59.40 17.93
C GLN A 239 -17.21 60.34 18.98
N GLY A 240 -17.65 59.81 20.13
CA GLY A 240 -18.11 60.61 21.26
C GLY A 240 -17.03 61.56 21.81
N VAL A 241 -15.79 61.09 21.92
CA VAL A 241 -14.65 61.92 22.35
C VAL A 241 -14.32 62.99 21.31
N GLU A 242 -14.30 62.64 20.02
CA GLU A 242 -14.03 63.58 18.92
C GLU A 242 -15.07 64.70 18.85
N THR A 243 -16.36 64.36 18.99
CA THR A 243 -17.45 65.35 19.02
C THR A 243 -17.34 66.28 20.24
N ALA A 244 -16.97 65.75 21.42
CA ALA A 244 -16.71 66.55 22.61
C ALA A 244 -15.53 67.52 22.41
N PHE A 245 -14.41 67.05 21.83
CA PHE A 245 -13.27 67.92 21.50
C PHE A 245 -13.63 69.01 20.48
N LYS A 246 -14.37 68.67 19.42
CA LYS A 246 -14.87 69.66 18.46
C LYS A 246 -15.75 70.72 19.13
N ALA A 247 -16.60 70.32 20.07
CA ALA A 247 -17.41 71.27 20.84
C ALA A 247 -16.54 72.15 21.76
N GLN A 248 -15.52 71.59 22.40
CA GLN A 248 -14.58 72.34 23.23
C GLN A 248 -13.77 73.36 22.41
N LEU A 249 -13.30 72.98 21.21
CA LEU A 249 -12.63 73.91 20.29
C LEU A 249 -13.53 75.09 19.96
N ARG A 250 -14.78 74.83 19.52
CA ARG A 250 -15.75 75.90 19.20
C ARG A 250 -16.02 76.84 20.37
N ARG A 251 -16.07 76.32 21.62
CA ARG A 251 -16.20 77.14 22.83
C ARG A 251 -14.97 78.03 23.02
N LYS A 252 -13.77 77.47 22.85
CA LYS A 252 -12.51 78.23 22.95
C LYS A 252 -12.40 79.29 21.86
N ASP A 253 -12.76 78.97 20.62
CA ASP A 253 -12.80 79.95 19.52
C ASP A 253 -13.73 81.13 19.85
N ALA A 254 -14.92 80.84 20.39
CA ALA A 254 -15.84 81.88 20.84
C ALA A 254 -15.30 82.72 22.02
N GLU A 255 -14.59 82.10 22.97
CA GLU A 255 -13.90 82.82 24.05
C GLU A 255 -12.78 83.73 23.51
N TYR A 256 -11.98 83.23 22.55
CA TYR A 256 -10.93 84.01 21.89
C TYR A 256 -11.51 85.21 21.12
N GLU A 257 -12.61 85.03 20.38
CA GLU A 257 -13.28 86.14 19.69
C GLU A 257 -13.82 87.19 20.66
N ARG A 258 -14.40 86.77 21.80
CA ARG A 258 -14.82 87.70 22.87
C ARG A 258 -13.64 88.45 23.45
N LEU A 259 -12.53 87.75 23.75
CA LEU A 259 -11.32 88.37 24.28
C LEU A 259 -10.73 89.37 23.29
N ARG A 260 -10.67 89.01 22.00
CA ARG A 260 -10.22 89.88 20.92
C ARG A 260 -11.07 91.14 20.82
N LYS A 261 -12.40 91.00 20.85
CA LYS A 261 -13.33 92.13 20.86
C LYS A 261 -13.13 93.02 22.09
N ASN A 262 -13.03 92.44 23.29
CA ASN A 262 -12.78 93.19 24.52
C ASN A 262 -11.45 93.96 24.47
N LEU A 263 -10.39 93.34 23.91
CA LEU A 263 -9.09 93.98 23.76
C LEU A 263 -9.17 95.12 22.75
N GLN A 264 -9.86 94.93 21.63
CA GLN A 264 -10.12 95.98 20.65
C GLN A 264 -10.97 97.13 21.22
N ASP A 265 -11.99 96.81 22.02
CA ASP A 265 -12.81 97.79 22.76
C ASP A 265 -11.95 98.55 23.78
N SER A 266 -11.01 97.90 24.45
CA SER A 266 -10.08 98.57 25.38
C SER A 266 -9.12 99.52 24.65
N VAL A 267 -8.57 99.11 23.49
CA VAL A 267 -7.71 99.96 22.66
C VAL A 267 -8.49 101.17 22.11
N THR A 268 -9.75 100.98 21.71
CA THR A 268 -10.62 102.07 21.24
C THR A 268 -11.10 102.99 22.37
N ARG A 269 -11.22 102.51 23.61
CA ARG A 269 -11.46 103.34 24.80
C ARG A 269 -10.22 104.11 25.22
N VAL A 270 -9.04 103.49 25.26
CA VAL A 270 -7.76 104.15 25.56
C VAL A 270 -7.43 105.25 24.53
N SER A 271 -7.84 105.07 23.27
CA SER A 271 -7.72 106.14 22.26
C SER A 271 -8.76 107.27 22.38
N LYS A 272 -9.84 107.10 23.16
CA LYS A 272 -10.79 108.17 23.50
C LYS A 272 -10.45 108.92 24.80
N ASP A 273 -9.71 108.29 25.71
CA ASP A 273 -9.25 108.90 26.98
C ASP A 273 -7.91 109.66 26.87
N GLN A 274 -7.45 109.98 25.65
CA GLN A 274 -6.26 110.80 25.41
C GLN A 274 -6.50 112.32 25.55
N ARG A 275 -7.11 112.75 26.66
CA ARG A 275 -6.89 114.10 27.24
C ARG A 275 -7.05 114.02 28.75
N GLY A 276 -5.95 113.72 29.45
CA GLY A 276 -5.93 113.97 30.89
C GLY A 276 -4.87 113.21 31.67
N ILE A 277 -3.75 113.89 31.88
CA ILE A 277 -2.93 113.85 33.09
C ILE A 277 -1.82 112.78 33.17
N ALA A 278 -0.61 113.34 33.13
CA ALA A 278 0.65 112.81 33.56
C ALA A 278 0.64 112.38 35.04
N GLY A 279 1.39 111.33 35.36
CA GLY A 279 1.64 110.92 36.74
C GLY A 279 2.75 109.88 36.80
N ALA A 280 3.97 110.38 36.96
CA ALA A 280 5.22 109.63 36.99
C ALA A 280 5.38 108.63 38.16
N LYS A 281 6.41 107.78 37.99
CA LYS A 281 7.24 107.06 38.99
C LYS A 281 6.75 105.67 39.45
N PRO A 282 7.64 104.78 39.94
CA PRO A 282 9.11 104.74 39.84
C PRO A 282 9.64 103.44 39.22
N LEU A 283 10.92 103.45 38.88
CA LEU A 283 11.76 102.25 38.80
C LEU A 283 11.65 101.45 40.11
N ASN A 284 10.88 100.37 40.09
CA ASN A 284 11.00 99.27 41.05
C ASN A 284 11.76 98.17 40.30
N GLY A 285 12.80 97.55 40.83
CA GLY A 285 13.28 97.48 42.20
C GLY A 285 13.96 96.12 42.30
N VAL A 286 14.95 96.00 43.17
CA VAL A 286 15.80 94.80 43.35
C VAL A 286 15.01 93.50 43.66
N ALA A 287 13.69 93.57 43.85
CA ALA A 287 12.77 92.45 43.95
C ALA A 287 12.49 91.71 42.62
N GLU A 288 12.60 92.35 41.44
CA GLU A 288 12.36 91.66 40.15
C GLU A 288 13.51 90.72 39.76
N ARG A 289 14.75 91.03 40.17
CA ARG A 289 15.89 90.11 39.97
C ARG A 289 15.79 88.82 40.80
N ARG A 290 15.02 88.83 41.89
CA ARG A 290 14.72 87.62 42.68
C ARG A 290 13.59 86.78 42.07
N ARG A 291 12.62 87.41 41.40
CA ARG A 291 11.58 86.69 40.62
C ARG A 291 12.11 86.12 39.31
N THR A 292 13.02 86.79 38.60
CA THR A 292 13.67 86.20 37.42
C THR A 292 14.67 85.09 37.79
N ALA A 293 15.29 85.13 38.97
CA ALA A 293 16.09 84.02 39.49
C ALA A 293 15.22 82.81 39.92
N GLN A 294 14.06 83.02 40.56
CA GLN A 294 13.09 81.95 40.84
C GLN A 294 12.39 81.41 39.58
N LEU A 295 12.15 82.26 38.56
CA LEU A 295 11.66 81.83 37.24
C LEU A 295 12.74 81.13 36.41
N ALA A 296 14.02 81.51 36.55
CA ALA A 296 15.14 80.81 35.93
C ALA A 296 15.36 79.44 36.60
N GLN A 297 15.31 79.35 37.93
CA GLN A 297 15.34 78.08 38.67
C GLN A 297 14.11 77.22 38.37
N SER A 298 12.94 77.81 38.13
CA SER A 298 11.72 77.14 37.67
C SER A 298 11.82 76.64 36.23
N ARG A 299 12.39 77.43 35.31
CA ARG A 299 12.62 77.02 33.91
C ARG A 299 13.73 75.98 33.79
N GLU A 300 14.77 76.08 34.60
CA GLU A 300 15.85 75.08 34.70
C GLU A 300 15.33 73.81 35.36
N SER A 301 14.50 73.90 36.41
CA SER A 301 13.78 72.75 36.97
C SER A 301 12.81 72.12 35.97
N GLN A 302 12.12 72.92 35.15
CA GLN A 302 11.26 72.43 34.07
C GLN A 302 12.06 71.78 32.95
N LEU A 303 13.22 72.33 32.59
CA LEU A 303 14.12 71.75 31.60
C LEU A 303 14.70 70.43 32.09
N THR A 304 15.22 70.38 33.32
CA THR A 304 15.71 69.15 33.95
C THR A 304 14.60 68.11 34.05
N LYS A 305 13.37 68.51 34.42
CA LYS A 305 12.21 67.62 34.43
C LYS A 305 11.89 67.11 33.02
N HIS A 306 11.90 67.97 32.01
CA HIS A 306 11.66 67.55 30.62
C HIS A 306 12.77 66.62 30.09
N ILE A 307 14.03 66.85 30.47
CA ILE A 307 15.16 65.97 30.14
C ILE A 307 14.97 64.61 30.82
N MET A 308 14.61 64.59 32.11
CA MET A 308 14.31 63.36 32.85
C MET A 308 13.12 62.62 32.24
N ASP A 309 12.02 63.30 31.95
CA ASP A 309 10.84 62.72 31.30
C ASP A 309 11.20 62.12 29.92
N ASN A 310 12.08 62.78 29.15
CA ASN A 310 12.58 62.24 27.88
C ASN A 310 13.46 61.00 28.07
N PHE A 311 14.34 60.98 29.08
CA PHE A 311 15.13 59.79 29.39
C PHE A 311 14.26 58.65 29.91
N GLU A 312 13.23 58.93 30.68
CA GLU A 312 12.25 57.94 31.14
C GLU A 312 11.44 57.37 29.98
N ARG A 313 11.01 58.21 29.03
CA ARG A 313 10.38 57.75 27.78
C ARG A 313 11.32 56.88 26.96
N ALA A 314 12.55 57.34 26.68
CA ALA A 314 13.54 56.56 25.93
C ALA A 314 13.88 55.23 26.63
N LYS A 315 13.96 55.22 27.96
CA LYS A 315 14.12 53.99 28.74
C LYS A 315 12.92 53.05 28.56
N SER A 316 11.70 53.57 28.59
CA SER A 316 10.50 52.75 28.41
C SER A 316 10.39 52.18 26.99
N GLU A 317 10.76 52.96 25.97
CA GLU A 317 10.83 52.53 24.58
C GLU A 317 11.87 51.43 24.38
N LEU A 318 13.09 51.61 24.91
CA LEU A 318 14.14 50.60 24.86
C LEU A 318 13.76 49.31 25.59
N LEU A 319 13.04 49.40 26.72
CA LEU A 319 12.54 48.22 27.41
C LEU A 319 11.47 47.48 26.59
N PHE A 320 10.57 48.23 25.94
CA PHE A 320 9.57 47.65 25.04
C PHE A 320 10.19 46.98 23.82
N GLU A 321 11.17 47.62 23.17
CA GLU A 321 11.92 47.04 22.05
C GLU A 321 12.70 45.80 22.48
N ASN A 322 13.33 45.82 23.66
CA ASN A 322 14.03 44.65 24.20
C ASN A 322 13.06 43.49 24.46
N GLU A 323 11.89 43.76 25.03
CA GLU A 323 10.85 42.73 25.22
C GLU A 323 10.36 42.17 23.87
N ALA A 324 10.15 43.03 22.86
CA ALA A 324 9.78 42.62 21.51
C ALA A 324 10.86 41.74 20.86
N LEU A 325 12.14 42.10 21.01
CA LEU A 325 13.27 41.31 20.53
C LEU A 325 13.35 39.95 21.23
N VAL A 326 13.19 39.91 22.56
CA VAL A 326 13.16 38.64 23.33
C VAL A 326 12.04 37.74 22.82
N LYS A 327 10.83 38.26 22.63
CA LYS A 327 9.72 37.50 22.05
C LYS A 327 10.03 37.01 20.63
N GLY A 328 10.73 37.82 19.83
CA GLY A 328 11.20 37.43 18.50
C GLY A 328 12.21 36.27 18.54
N TYR A 329 13.17 36.30 19.47
CA TYR A 329 14.12 35.22 19.65
C TYR A 329 13.46 33.94 20.17
N ASP A 330 12.52 34.04 21.11
CA ASP A 330 11.76 32.89 21.60
C ASP A 330 10.95 32.23 20.46
N ALA A 331 10.35 33.04 19.58
CA ALA A 331 9.63 32.53 18.41
C ALA A 331 10.57 31.82 17.43
N LEU A 332 11.75 32.40 17.17
CA LEU A 332 12.76 31.81 16.29
C LEU A 332 13.32 30.49 16.86
N GLN A 333 13.56 30.43 18.17
CA GLN A 333 13.96 29.21 18.85
C GLN A 333 12.91 28.10 18.70
N ARG A 334 11.62 28.40 18.92
CA ARG A 334 10.54 27.41 18.72
C ARG A 334 10.45 26.92 17.27
N GLN A 335 10.67 27.81 16.30
CA GLN A 335 10.70 27.43 14.89
C GLN A 335 11.88 26.51 14.56
N LEU A 336 13.05 26.78 15.15
CA LEU A 336 14.23 25.91 15.04
C LEU A 336 13.96 24.52 15.61
N GLU A 337 13.38 24.45 16.81
CA GLU A 337 13.00 23.19 17.47
C GLU A 337 12.01 22.39 16.62
N LEU A 338 11.00 23.07 16.05
CA LEU A 338 10.04 22.46 15.15
C LEU A 338 10.72 21.90 13.90
N LEU A 339 11.58 22.69 13.25
CA LEU A 339 12.27 22.29 12.03
C LEU A 339 13.23 21.10 12.28
N ALA A 340 13.94 21.11 13.41
CA ALA A 340 14.78 19.99 13.85
C ALA A 340 13.94 18.73 14.09
N SER A 341 12.74 18.85 14.69
CA SER A 341 11.84 17.71 14.88
C SER A 341 11.29 17.15 13.57
N GLN A 342 11.00 18.01 12.59
CA GLN A 342 10.53 17.60 11.27
C GLN A 342 11.63 16.90 10.49
N TYR A 343 12.86 17.44 10.52
CA TYR A 343 14.03 16.78 9.94
C TYR A 343 14.25 15.39 10.55
N ARG A 344 14.15 15.25 11.88
CA ARG A 344 14.24 13.96 12.58
C ARG A 344 13.23 12.95 12.05
N LYS A 345 11.96 13.35 11.91
CA LYS A 345 10.89 12.48 11.42
C LYS A 345 11.11 12.10 9.95
N ALA A 346 11.51 13.04 9.11
CA ALA A 346 11.77 12.80 7.69
C ALA A 346 12.94 11.84 7.49
N ALA A 347 14.03 12.02 8.25
CA ALA A 347 15.16 11.11 8.25
C ALA A 347 14.72 9.71 8.69
N GLN A 348 14.02 9.56 9.82
CA GLN A 348 13.52 8.25 10.30
C GLN A 348 12.65 7.52 9.27
N LEU A 349 11.72 8.22 8.62
CA LEU A 349 10.85 7.63 7.58
C LEU A 349 11.65 7.19 6.35
N PHE A 350 12.63 7.99 5.93
CA PHE A 350 13.50 7.63 4.82
C PHE A 350 14.32 6.36 5.12
N LEU A 351 14.80 6.21 6.36
CA LEU A 351 15.53 5.02 6.81
C LEU A 351 14.63 3.79 6.87
N ALA A 352 13.42 3.92 7.43
CA ALA A 352 12.45 2.82 7.51
C ALA A 352 12.06 2.28 6.13
N LYS A 353 12.00 3.15 5.12
CA LYS A 353 11.75 2.75 3.72
C LYS A 353 12.92 1.97 3.10
N ARG A 354 14.15 2.23 3.55
CA ARG A 354 15.38 1.69 2.94
C ARG A 354 15.88 0.40 3.60
N ALA A 355 15.53 0.14 4.86
CA ALA A 355 16.02 -1.01 5.60
C ALA A 355 14.90 -1.83 6.27
N PRO A 356 14.30 -2.80 5.57
CA PRO A 356 13.72 -3.95 6.24
C PRO A 356 14.79 -4.91 6.79
N ASP A 357 16.01 -4.93 6.20
CA ASP A 357 17.03 -5.99 6.45
C ASP A 357 18.29 -5.54 7.21
N GLY A 358 18.26 -4.41 7.92
CA GLY A 358 19.24 -4.13 8.99
C GLY A 358 20.71 -3.90 8.59
N GLN A 359 21.09 -3.81 7.32
CA GLN A 359 22.47 -3.52 6.90
C GLN A 359 22.58 -2.19 6.15
N SER A 360 23.01 -1.14 6.88
CA SER A 360 23.65 0.01 6.24
C SER A 360 24.47 0.78 7.26
N ASP A 361 25.78 0.55 7.26
CA ASP A 361 26.75 1.30 8.08
C ASP A 361 26.86 2.77 7.65
N GLY A 362 26.46 3.14 6.42
CA GLY A 362 26.36 4.54 5.98
C GLY A 362 25.11 5.27 6.53
N LEU A 363 24.13 4.54 7.08
CA LEU A 363 22.87 5.09 7.60
C LEU A 363 22.97 5.52 9.08
N ALA A 364 23.92 4.97 9.83
CA ALA A 364 24.20 5.42 11.19
C ALA A 364 24.70 6.88 11.18
N GLU A 365 25.55 7.28 10.23
CA GLU A 365 26.09 8.66 10.15
C GLU A 365 25.04 9.77 9.94
N LEU A 366 23.92 9.46 9.27
CA LEU A 366 22.81 10.41 9.07
C LEU A 366 21.96 10.59 10.33
N THR A 367 22.06 9.66 11.29
CA THR A 367 21.30 9.64 12.56
C THR A 367 22.14 9.72 13.82
N SER A 368 23.46 9.50 13.75
CA SER A 368 24.40 9.40 14.87
C SER A 368 25.00 10.72 15.31
N VAL A 369 24.54 11.85 14.76
CA VAL A 369 24.93 13.16 15.31
C VAL A 369 24.10 13.38 16.59
N PRO A 370 24.73 13.74 17.73
CA PRO A 370 24.04 13.83 19.01
C PRO A 370 22.85 14.78 18.90
N LEU A 371 21.66 14.22 19.03
CA LEU A 371 20.39 14.96 18.99
C LEU A 371 20.21 15.89 20.22
N ASP A 372 21.16 15.86 21.17
CA ASP A 372 21.23 16.73 22.34
C ASP A 372 21.81 18.12 22.04
N ASP A 373 22.50 18.32 20.91
CA ASP A 373 23.16 19.62 20.60
C ASP A 373 22.16 20.72 20.19
N PHE A 374 20.92 20.36 19.86
CA PHE A 374 19.87 21.31 19.47
C PHE A 374 18.93 21.71 20.61
N THR A 375 18.96 20.97 21.72
CA THR A 375 18.26 21.32 22.94
C THR A 375 19.30 21.87 23.92
N PRO A 376 19.34 23.19 24.17
CA PRO A 376 20.20 23.68 25.24
C PRO A 376 19.81 22.95 26.52
N THR A 377 20.71 22.10 27.03
CA THR A 377 20.54 21.49 28.35
C THR A 377 20.28 22.63 29.34
N ALA A 378 19.44 22.46 30.36
CA ALA A 378 19.07 23.57 31.26
C ALA A 378 20.28 24.31 31.90
N PHE A 379 21.45 23.68 31.90
CA PHE A 379 22.73 24.24 32.35
C PHE A 379 23.58 24.94 31.27
N GLN A 380 23.15 24.93 30.00
CA GLN A 380 23.81 25.53 28.84
C GLN A 380 22.96 26.63 28.17
N MET A 381 21.95 27.19 28.85
CA MET A 381 21.29 28.41 28.36
C MET A 381 22.35 29.51 28.22
N PRO A 382 22.70 29.95 27.00
CA PRO A 382 23.63 31.06 26.85
C PRO A 382 23.00 32.26 27.56
N SER A 383 23.79 33.03 28.30
CA SER A 383 23.36 34.37 28.71
C SER A 383 22.78 35.08 27.46
N LYS A 384 21.68 35.83 27.60
CA LYS A 384 20.91 36.43 26.50
C LYS A 384 21.73 37.18 25.42
N GLN A 385 22.99 37.48 25.70
CA GLN A 385 23.98 38.04 24.78
C GLN A 385 24.47 37.08 23.68
N HIS A 386 24.45 35.75 23.87
CA HIS A 386 25.01 34.77 22.93
C HIS A 386 23.97 33.91 22.20
N LEU A 387 22.68 34.17 22.45
CA LEU A 387 21.56 33.47 21.81
C LEU A 387 21.55 33.60 20.26
N PRO A 388 21.84 34.77 19.66
CA PRO A 388 21.85 34.91 18.19
C PRO A 388 22.94 34.06 17.52
N GLU A 389 24.12 33.96 18.13
CA GLU A 389 25.24 33.18 17.63
C GLU A 389 24.95 31.68 17.68
N LEU A 390 24.28 31.22 18.76
CA LEU A 390 23.86 29.84 18.91
C LEU A 390 22.80 29.45 17.86
N ILE A 391 21.81 30.31 17.64
CA ILE A 391 20.77 30.09 16.62
C ILE A 391 21.38 30.08 15.21
N ALA A 392 22.31 30.98 14.91
CA ALA A 392 22.97 31.02 13.61
C ALA A 392 23.81 29.75 13.36
N ARG A 393 24.54 29.28 14.38
CA ARG A 393 25.32 28.04 14.30
C ARG A 393 24.42 26.82 14.12
N SER A 394 23.33 26.71 14.87
CA SER A 394 22.41 25.56 14.77
C SER A 394 21.69 25.52 13.43
N LEU A 395 21.27 26.67 12.89
CA LEU A 395 20.73 26.77 11.52
C LEU A 395 21.74 26.33 10.46
N GLY A 396 23.00 26.75 10.57
CA GLY A 396 24.06 26.36 9.64
C GLY A 396 24.31 24.85 9.62
N VAL A 397 24.34 24.22 10.80
CA VAL A 397 24.46 22.75 10.92
C VAL A 397 23.24 22.05 10.30
N LEU A 398 22.04 22.52 10.60
CA LEU A 398 20.80 21.95 10.07
C LEU A 398 20.74 22.07 8.54
N GLN A 399 21.16 23.21 7.97
CA GLN A 399 21.19 23.43 6.53
C GLN A 399 22.19 22.49 5.83
N SER A 400 23.39 22.31 6.40
CA SER A 400 24.37 21.36 5.87
C SER A 400 23.82 19.92 5.87
N LYS A 401 23.15 19.52 6.95
CA LYS A 401 22.55 18.19 7.09
C LYS A 401 21.35 17.98 6.17
N LEU A 402 20.53 19.00 5.97
CA LEU A 402 19.46 18.97 4.97
C LEU A 402 20.02 18.75 3.56
N GLY A 403 21.12 19.41 3.21
CA GLY A 403 21.80 19.19 1.93
C GLY A 403 22.32 17.75 1.76
N GLN A 404 22.87 17.16 2.81
CA GLN A 404 23.29 15.75 2.82
C GLN A 404 22.10 14.80 2.62
N PHE A 405 21.00 15.06 3.32
CA PHE A 405 19.76 14.28 3.20
C PHE A 405 19.14 14.37 1.79
N GLU A 406 19.08 15.56 1.21
CA GLU A 406 18.60 15.74 -0.17
C GLU A 406 19.44 14.99 -1.20
N ALA A 407 20.78 15.05 -1.06
CA ALA A 407 21.68 14.32 -1.95
C ALA A 407 21.46 12.80 -1.87
N ALA A 408 21.27 12.27 -0.66
CA ALA A 408 20.95 10.85 -0.46
C ALA A 408 19.61 10.46 -1.07
N MET A 409 18.56 11.29 -0.92
CA MET A 409 17.26 11.05 -1.54
C MET A 409 17.33 11.05 -3.08
N ARG A 410 18.06 11.99 -3.69
CA ARG A 410 18.23 12.04 -5.15
C ARG A 410 18.95 10.79 -5.66
N ALA A 411 20.01 10.36 -4.98
CA ALA A 411 20.74 9.15 -5.36
C ALA A 411 19.85 7.89 -5.28
N ASP A 412 18.97 7.78 -4.28
CA ASP A 412 18.05 6.64 -4.16
C ASP A 412 16.95 6.66 -5.23
N LEU A 413 16.42 7.83 -5.59
CA LEU A 413 15.46 7.97 -6.69
C LEU A 413 16.09 7.58 -8.04
N GLU A 414 17.34 7.97 -8.26
CA GLU A 414 18.08 7.58 -9.47
C GLU A 414 18.33 6.07 -9.53
N ARG A 415 18.69 5.43 -8.41
CA ARG A 415 18.81 3.96 -8.34
C ARG A 415 17.49 3.25 -8.62
N ALA A 416 16.41 3.64 -7.95
CA ALA A 416 15.09 3.04 -8.18
C ALA A 416 14.62 3.19 -9.63
N ALA A 417 14.93 4.32 -10.28
CA ALA A 417 14.66 4.50 -11.69
C ALA A 417 15.51 3.60 -12.61
N GLN A 418 16.75 3.28 -12.22
CA GLN A 418 17.61 2.33 -12.92
C GLN A 418 17.13 0.89 -12.76
N ASP A 419 16.73 0.50 -11.54
CA ASP A 419 16.23 -0.85 -11.25
C ASP A 419 14.93 -1.12 -12.02
N ASN A 420 13.97 -0.19 -11.99
CA ASN A 420 12.73 -0.29 -12.78
C ASN A 420 13.00 -0.39 -14.29
N ARG A 421 14.02 0.30 -14.80
CA ARG A 421 14.43 0.17 -16.21
C ARG A 421 15.05 -1.20 -16.49
N GLY A 422 15.87 -1.73 -15.57
CA GLY A 422 16.43 -3.07 -15.65
C GLY A 422 15.36 -4.15 -15.71
N GLU A 423 14.35 -4.06 -14.84
CA GLU A 423 13.19 -4.96 -14.85
C GLU A 423 12.40 -4.87 -16.15
N ALA A 424 12.12 -3.65 -16.63
CA ALA A 424 11.43 -3.45 -17.91
C ALA A 424 12.22 -4.04 -19.09
N ILE A 425 13.54 -3.88 -19.10
CA ILE A 425 14.42 -4.50 -20.10
C ILE A 425 14.37 -6.03 -19.99
N GLY A 426 14.40 -6.59 -18.78
CA GLY A 426 14.28 -8.04 -18.55
C GLY A 426 12.98 -8.62 -19.10
N VAL A 427 11.84 -7.96 -18.83
CA VAL A 427 10.53 -8.37 -19.38
C VAL A 427 10.51 -8.28 -20.90
N LEU A 428 11.10 -7.24 -21.49
CA LEU A 428 11.19 -7.11 -22.95
C LEU A 428 12.09 -8.18 -23.58
N GLN A 429 13.20 -8.54 -22.92
CA GLN A 429 14.07 -9.63 -23.36
C GLN A 429 13.36 -10.98 -23.30
N GLN A 430 12.59 -11.23 -22.24
CA GLN A 430 11.77 -12.44 -22.13
C GLN A 430 10.72 -12.52 -23.25
N LYS A 431 10.00 -11.42 -23.51
CA LYS A 431 9.04 -11.37 -24.62
C LYS A 431 9.70 -11.57 -25.98
N LEU A 432 10.94 -11.08 -26.15
CA LEU A 432 11.71 -11.29 -27.36
C LEU A 432 12.08 -12.77 -27.53
N SER A 433 12.53 -13.45 -26.46
CA SER A 433 12.85 -14.88 -26.53
C SER A 433 11.61 -15.74 -26.80
N GLU A 434 10.49 -15.45 -26.12
CA GLU A 434 9.21 -16.12 -26.37
C GLU A 434 8.75 -15.94 -27.83
N ALA A 435 8.86 -14.72 -28.36
CA ALA A 435 8.53 -14.47 -29.77
C ALA A 435 9.46 -15.22 -30.74
N GLN A 436 10.75 -15.34 -30.41
CA GLN A 436 11.72 -16.11 -31.21
C GLN A 436 11.41 -17.62 -31.17
N GLU A 437 10.99 -18.15 -30.01
CA GLU A 437 10.54 -19.55 -29.89
C GLU A 437 9.29 -19.79 -30.73
N ILE A 438 8.29 -18.91 -30.66
CA ILE A 438 7.07 -19.01 -31.49
C ILE A 438 7.43 -18.99 -32.99
N ILE A 439 8.34 -18.11 -33.41
CA ILE A 439 8.79 -18.07 -34.82
C ILE A 439 9.47 -19.39 -35.20
N ALA A 440 10.32 -19.94 -34.33
CA ALA A 440 10.98 -21.22 -34.59
C ALA A 440 9.98 -22.38 -34.68
N GLU A 441 8.95 -22.40 -33.83
CA GLU A 441 7.85 -23.37 -33.91
C GLU A 441 7.03 -23.22 -35.20
N GLN A 442 6.72 -21.99 -35.60
CA GLN A 442 6.02 -21.70 -36.85
C GLN A 442 6.85 -22.13 -38.06
N ASP A 443 8.16 -21.88 -38.04
CA ASP A 443 9.08 -22.35 -39.08
C ASP A 443 9.15 -23.88 -39.12
N GLN A 444 9.15 -24.56 -37.97
CA GLN A 444 9.06 -26.02 -37.90
C GLN A 444 7.74 -26.54 -38.46
N LEU A 445 6.61 -25.91 -38.14
CA LEU A 445 5.30 -26.27 -38.69
C LEU A 445 5.25 -26.06 -40.20
N LEU A 446 5.76 -24.93 -40.70
CA LEU A 446 5.87 -24.66 -42.13
C LEU A 446 6.76 -25.68 -42.83
N GLN A 447 7.91 -26.03 -42.24
CA GLN A 447 8.77 -27.09 -42.76
C GLN A 447 8.07 -28.45 -42.76
N ALA A 448 7.34 -28.80 -41.69
CA ALA A 448 6.57 -30.03 -41.60
C ALA A 448 5.43 -30.08 -42.63
N SER A 449 4.76 -28.95 -42.90
CA SER A 449 3.74 -28.82 -43.95
C SER A 449 4.32 -28.86 -45.36
N LEU A 450 5.54 -28.36 -45.56
CA LEU A 450 6.24 -28.43 -46.85
C LEU A 450 6.78 -29.84 -47.13
N ILE A 451 7.16 -30.58 -46.09
CA ILE A 451 7.71 -31.95 -46.20
C ILE A 451 6.58 -33.00 -46.31
N ASN A 452 5.38 -32.73 -45.80
CA ASN A 452 4.23 -33.65 -45.87
C ASN A 452 3.11 -33.13 -46.79
N GLN A 453 2.94 -33.75 -47.96
CA GLN A 453 1.71 -33.67 -48.75
C GLN A 453 0.49 -34.21 -47.98
N PRO A 454 -0.75 -33.85 -48.38
CA PRO A 454 -1.86 -33.70 -47.45
C PRO A 454 -2.37 -35.05 -46.97
N VAL A 455 -2.26 -35.29 -45.67
CA VAL A 455 -3.03 -36.32 -44.99
C VAL A 455 -3.71 -35.65 -43.81
N GLY A 456 -4.98 -35.29 -44.01
CA GLY A 456 -5.85 -34.94 -42.91
C GLY A 456 -5.91 -36.11 -41.92
N SER A 457 -5.65 -35.85 -40.64
CA SER A 457 -6.14 -36.75 -39.59
C SER A 457 -6.05 -36.14 -38.19
N LEU A 458 -7.24 -35.92 -37.63
CA LEU A 458 -7.62 -36.09 -36.23
C LEU A 458 -6.97 -35.25 -35.10
N LEU A 459 -5.80 -34.63 -35.28
CA LEU A 459 -5.14 -33.86 -34.21
C LEU A 459 -5.60 -32.39 -34.11
N GLU A 460 -6.15 -31.83 -35.18
CA GLU A 460 -6.69 -30.46 -35.18
C GLU A 460 -8.07 -30.37 -34.51
N ALA A 461 -8.85 -31.46 -34.51
CA ALA A 461 -10.18 -31.48 -33.89
C ALA A 461 -10.13 -31.39 -32.35
N LYS A 462 -9.12 -31.97 -31.70
CA LYS A 462 -8.99 -31.92 -30.23
C LYS A 462 -8.43 -30.59 -29.70
N ARG A 463 -7.65 -29.86 -30.50
CA ARG A 463 -7.22 -28.49 -30.15
C ARG A 463 -8.33 -27.47 -30.40
N GLY A 464 -9.14 -27.66 -31.45
CA GLY A 464 -10.31 -26.81 -31.72
C GLY A 464 -11.36 -26.83 -30.59
N ASP A 465 -11.66 -28.01 -30.04
CA ASP A 465 -12.63 -28.13 -28.93
C ASP A 465 -12.15 -27.47 -27.62
N GLN A 466 -10.85 -27.56 -27.31
CA GLN A 466 -10.31 -26.91 -26.10
C GLN A 466 -10.34 -25.38 -26.20
N PHE A 467 -10.03 -24.82 -27.36
CA PHE A 467 -10.14 -23.38 -27.59
C PHE A 467 -11.59 -22.89 -27.59
N ALA A 468 -12.54 -23.70 -28.07
CA ALA A 468 -13.96 -23.37 -28.04
C ALA A 468 -14.51 -23.35 -26.59
N ASP A 469 -14.09 -24.32 -25.77
CA ASP A 469 -14.45 -24.38 -24.35
C ASP A 469 -13.87 -23.20 -23.55
N ASP A 470 -12.62 -22.81 -23.83
CA ASP A 470 -11.97 -21.67 -23.17
C ASP A 470 -12.60 -20.33 -23.59
N LEU A 471 -12.97 -20.16 -24.86
CA LEU A 471 -13.74 -18.99 -25.31
C LEU A 471 -15.11 -18.93 -24.63
N GLY A 472 -15.78 -20.07 -24.48
CA GLY A 472 -17.08 -20.17 -23.79
C GLY A 472 -16.98 -19.88 -22.29
N ARG A 473 -15.83 -20.11 -21.65
CA ARG A 473 -15.56 -19.70 -20.27
C ARG A 473 -15.32 -18.19 -20.17
N GLN A 474 -14.51 -17.64 -21.07
CA GLN A 474 -14.25 -16.20 -21.12
C GLN A 474 -15.51 -15.37 -21.39
N GLN A 475 -16.41 -15.83 -22.26
CA GLN A 475 -17.71 -15.18 -22.47
C GLN A 475 -18.58 -15.18 -21.21
N ARG A 476 -18.65 -16.30 -20.49
CA ARG A 476 -19.40 -16.38 -19.23
C ARG A 476 -18.82 -15.49 -18.14
N GLU A 477 -17.49 -15.40 -18.03
CA GLU A 477 -16.85 -14.46 -17.10
C GLU A 477 -17.12 -13.00 -17.47
N LEU A 478 -17.14 -12.67 -18.77
CA LEU A 478 -17.48 -11.33 -19.22
C LEU A 478 -18.94 -10.99 -18.94
N GLU A 479 -19.88 -11.91 -19.16
CA GLU A 479 -21.29 -11.71 -18.81
C GLU A 479 -21.48 -11.51 -17.30
N GLN A 480 -20.79 -12.27 -16.45
CA GLN A 480 -20.82 -12.08 -15.00
C GLN A 480 -20.25 -10.72 -14.58
N LYS A 481 -19.13 -10.30 -15.19
CA LYS A 481 -18.56 -8.96 -14.96
C LYS A 481 -19.50 -7.85 -15.43
N GLN A 482 -20.19 -8.05 -16.55
CA GLN A 482 -21.18 -7.12 -17.07
C GLN A 482 -22.34 -6.97 -16.09
N GLN A 483 -22.89 -8.08 -15.59
CA GLN A 483 -23.96 -8.09 -14.58
C GLN A 483 -23.53 -7.37 -13.29
N HIS A 484 -22.33 -7.65 -12.79
CA HIS A 484 -21.80 -6.97 -11.61
C HIS A 484 -21.65 -5.45 -11.81
N VAL A 485 -21.18 -5.02 -12.98
CA VAL A 485 -21.09 -3.59 -13.32
C VAL A 485 -22.47 -2.94 -13.40
N ASP A 486 -23.48 -3.65 -13.91
CA ASP A 486 -24.84 -3.13 -13.97
C ASP A 486 -25.50 -3.04 -12.58
N GLU A 487 -25.24 -4.01 -11.69
CA GLU A 487 -25.63 -3.94 -10.27
C GLU A 487 -24.96 -2.76 -9.54
N GLU A 488 -23.66 -2.53 -9.75
CA GLU A 488 -22.96 -1.36 -9.21
C GLU A 488 -23.54 -0.04 -9.73
N ARG A 489 -23.91 0.01 -11.02
CA ARG A 489 -24.56 1.18 -11.62
C ARG A 489 -25.94 1.43 -11.01
N GLU A 490 -26.71 0.39 -10.71
CA GLU A 490 -28.00 0.53 -10.02
C GLU A 490 -27.81 1.05 -8.59
N LEU A 491 -26.89 0.48 -7.82
CA LEU A 491 -26.54 0.96 -6.48
C LEU A 491 -26.12 2.44 -6.47
N LEU A 492 -25.31 2.85 -7.46
CA LEU A 492 -24.91 4.26 -7.59
C LEU A 492 -26.09 5.17 -7.96
N ARG A 493 -27.03 4.70 -8.79
CA ARG A 493 -28.27 5.45 -9.09
C ARG A 493 -29.15 5.59 -7.86
N GLU A 494 -29.30 4.53 -7.06
CA GLU A 494 -30.06 4.59 -5.81
C GLU A 494 -29.44 5.55 -4.81
N GLN A 495 -28.12 5.52 -4.65
CA GLN A 495 -27.40 6.46 -3.79
C GLN A 495 -27.54 7.90 -4.28
N ALA A 496 -27.48 8.15 -5.59
CA ALA A 496 -27.70 9.48 -6.16
C ALA A 496 -29.13 9.98 -5.89
N MET A 497 -30.15 9.15 -6.09
CA MET A 497 -31.55 9.49 -5.76
C MET A 497 -31.72 9.80 -4.27
N LYS A 498 -31.07 9.03 -3.39
CA LYS A 498 -31.10 9.27 -1.95
C LYS A 498 -30.45 10.60 -1.57
N LEU A 499 -29.30 10.93 -2.16
CA LEU A 499 -28.63 12.22 -1.93
C LEU A 499 -29.47 13.41 -2.42
N ASP A 500 -30.16 13.26 -3.56
CA ASP A 500 -31.08 14.30 -4.04
C ASP A 500 -32.29 14.47 -3.10
N GLN A 501 -32.80 13.37 -2.55
CA GLN A 501 -33.87 13.42 -1.56
C GLN A 501 -33.41 14.07 -0.24
N ASP A 502 -32.26 13.68 0.29
CA ASP A 502 -31.65 14.29 1.48
C ASP A 502 -31.39 15.80 1.27
N ARG A 503 -30.94 16.18 0.07
CA ARG A 503 -30.76 17.59 -0.33
C ARG A 503 -32.09 18.34 -0.32
N LEU A 504 -33.16 17.78 -0.88
CA LEU A 504 -34.48 18.39 -0.88
C LEU A 504 -35.00 18.56 0.55
N GLU A 505 -34.87 17.54 1.40
CA GLU A 505 -35.24 17.61 2.82
C GLU A 505 -34.48 18.73 3.54
N PHE A 506 -33.17 18.82 3.31
CA PHE A 506 -32.33 19.88 3.86
C PHE A 506 -32.79 21.28 3.43
N GLU A 507 -33.05 21.49 2.13
CA GLU A 507 -33.58 22.76 1.63
C GLU A 507 -34.94 23.10 2.25
N THR A 508 -35.78 22.09 2.48
CA THR A 508 -37.10 22.27 3.11
C THR A 508 -36.96 22.72 4.57
N ILE A 509 -36.05 22.09 5.31
CA ILE A 509 -35.71 22.48 6.70
C ILE A 509 -35.13 23.89 6.74
N GLN A 510 -34.24 24.23 5.81
CA GLN A 510 -33.63 25.57 5.74
C GLN A 510 -34.68 26.66 5.43
N ARG A 511 -35.61 26.39 4.50
CA ARG A 511 -36.75 27.28 4.21
C ARG A 511 -37.68 27.43 5.42
N HIS A 512 -37.88 26.35 6.19
CA HIS A 512 -38.66 26.42 7.42
C HIS A 512 -37.97 27.30 8.48
N GLN A 513 -36.66 27.10 8.73
CA GLN A 513 -35.90 27.91 9.68
C GLN A 513 -35.88 29.39 9.30
N THR A 514 -35.67 29.72 8.02
CA THR A 514 -35.68 31.11 7.55
C THR A 514 -37.06 31.75 7.72
N ARG A 515 -38.16 31.03 7.47
CA ARG A 515 -39.52 31.51 7.76
C ARG A 515 -39.76 31.74 9.26
N VAL A 516 -39.27 30.85 10.13
CA VAL A 516 -39.39 31.01 11.58
C VAL A 516 -38.61 32.23 12.07
N LEU A 517 -37.39 32.43 11.58
CA LEU A 517 -36.57 33.61 11.90
C LEU A 517 -37.21 34.90 11.39
N ALA A 518 -37.78 34.89 10.19
CA ALA A 518 -38.51 36.04 9.65
C ALA A 518 -39.74 36.40 10.50
N LYS A 519 -40.53 35.40 10.93
CA LYS A 519 -41.67 35.62 11.84
C LYS A 519 -41.25 36.19 13.19
N ARG A 520 -40.16 35.68 13.78
CA ARG A 520 -39.61 36.23 15.04
C ARG A 520 -39.14 37.68 14.87
N ARG A 521 -38.55 38.02 13.73
CA ARG A 521 -38.10 39.38 13.43
C ARG A 521 -39.27 40.37 13.33
N ILE A 522 -40.33 39.98 12.63
CA ILE A 522 -41.57 40.78 12.54
C ILE A 522 -42.20 40.97 13.93
N HIS A 523 -42.27 39.90 14.74
CA HIS A 523 -42.82 40.00 16.10
C HIS A 523 -42.02 40.95 17.00
N CYS A 524 -40.68 40.92 16.95
CA CYS A 524 -39.85 41.87 17.69
C CYS A 524 -39.96 43.31 17.17
N ASP A 525 -40.22 43.51 15.88
CA ASP A 525 -40.43 44.85 15.30
C ASP A 525 -41.82 45.41 15.65
N ASP A 526 -42.84 44.55 15.81
CA ASP A 526 -44.17 44.93 16.29
C ASP A 526 -44.17 45.27 17.79
N GLU A 527 -43.46 44.50 18.62
CA GLU A 527 -43.26 44.82 20.06
C GLU A 527 -42.51 46.13 20.31
N ARG A 528 -41.73 46.61 19.33
CA ARG A 528 -41.02 47.91 19.42
C ARG A 528 -41.86 49.10 18.97
N ARG A 529 -42.98 48.87 18.29
CA ARG A 529 -43.86 49.94 17.76
C ARG A 529 -45.11 50.17 18.61
N GLY A 530 -45.50 49.23 19.46
CA GLY A 530 -46.45 49.43 20.55
C GLY A 530 -45.77 50.04 21.77
#